data_AF-A0A535FSW1-F1
#
_entry.id   AF-A0A535FSW1-F1
#
_cell.length_a   1.000
_cell.length_b   1.000
_cell.length_c   1.000
_cell.angle_alpha   90.00
_cell.angle_beta   90.00
_cell.angle_gamma   90.00
#
_symmetry.space_group_name_H-M   'P 1'
#
loop_
_entity.id
_entity.type
_entity.pdbx_description
1 polymer ?
#
loop_
_entity_poly.entity_id
_entity_poly.type
_entity_poly.pdbx_seq_one_letter_code
_entity_poly.pdbx_strand_id
1 'polypeptide(L)'
;MTGTTNVYAIFWEPTGNVSSTYHSLIERYFTDVGGTGLYKNNTQYTDSSSNASSNTTLASSWVDSTAYPESPLLDSDIQNEVSRAQSANGWTSSIDNIFFVFTEAGEDLCADSSQTQCASNTFCAYHNFFGSNTIYAAMPYAASFSCNGGQGPNNDQAADETINVTSHEQMEAATDPLLNAWTDSSGQEIGDKCAWTFGSVNTEGSNVNWNSHPYLVQEEWDNAQSGCVLSGP
;
A
#
# COMPACT_ATOMS: atom_id res chain seq x y z
N MET A 1 -10.05 3.90 9.59
CA MET A 1 -10.50 5.16 8.93
C MET A 1 -12.02 5.14 8.75
N THR A 2 -12.67 6.24 8.35
CA THR A 2 -14.14 6.28 8.15
C THR A 2 -14.54 6.90 6.81
N GLY A 3 -15.57 6.36 6.15
CA GLY A 3 -16.09 6.94 4.91
C GLY A 3 -15.23 6.63 3.69
N THR A 4 -14.80 7.67 2.97
CA THR A 4 -13.92 7.54 1.79
C THR A 4 -12.51 8.01 2.15
N THR A 5 -11.52 7.12 2.04
CA THR A 5 -10.12 7.49 2.24
C THR A 5 -9.53 8.19 1.02
N ASN A 6 -8.56 9.06 1.24
CA ASN A 6 -7.86 9.79 0.21
C ASN A 6 -6.42 9.29 0.13
N VAL A 7 -6.03 8.77 -1.02
CA VAL A 7 -4.66 8.33 -1.29
C VAL A 7 -3.87 9.44 -1.95
N TYR A 8 -2.66 9.66 -1.45
CA TYR A 8 -1.67 10.51 -2.08
C TYR A 8 -0.47 9.65 -2.45
N ALA A 9 -0.18 9.55 -3.76
CA ALA A 9 0.96 8.79 -4.24
C ALA A 9 2.18 9.71 -4.40
N ILE A 10 3.25 9.42 -3.67
CA ILE A 10 4.53 10.10 -3.73
C ILE A 10 5.51 9.15 -4.42
N PHE A 11 5.92 9.49 -5.63
CA PHE A 11 6.95 8.78 -6.38
C PHE A 11 8.29 9.48 -6.12
N TRP A 12 9.04 9.02 -5.11
CA TRP A 12 10.34 9.56 -4.75
C TRP A 12 11.42 8.84 -5.56
N GLU A 13 11.84 9.46 -6.67
CA GLU A 13 12.64 8.84 -7.72
C GLU A 13 13.76 9.80 -8.18
N PRO A 14 14.86 9.91 -7.41
CA PRO A 14 15.96 10.83 -7.72
C PRO A 14 16.57 10.66 -9.10
N THR A 15 16.61 9.42 -9.61
CA THR A 15 17.19 9.09 -10.92
C THR A 15 16.15 8.64 -11.95
N GLY A 16 14.88 8.54 -11.53
CA GLY A 16 13.79 8.03 -12.37
C GLY A 16 13.96 6.55 -12.70
N ASN A 17 14.61 5.78 -11.81
CA ASN A 17 14.91 4.36 -12.05
C ASN A 17 13.69 3.47 -11.78
N VAL A 18 12.66 3.62 -12.61
CA VAL A 18 11.41 2.83 -12.58
C VAL A 18 11.02 2.40 -14.00
N SER A 19 10.19 1.36 -14.12
CA SER A 19 9.66 0.95 -15.41
C SER A 19 8.73 2.02 -16.01
N SER A 20 8.65 2.06 -17.36
CA SER A 20 7.96 3.15 -18.07
C SER A 20 6.46 3.27 -17.76
N THR A 21 5.83 2.21 -17.29
CA THR A 21 4.39 2.16 -16.98
C THR A 21 4.10 2.17 -15.48
N TYR A 22 5.14 2.21 -14.63
CA TYR A 22 5.05 2.10 -13.17
C TYR A 22 4.02 3.06 -12.55
N HIS A 23 4.19 4.37 -12.76
CA HIS A 23 3.28 5.39 -12.21
C HIS A 23 1.85 5.16 -12.69
N SER A 24 1.67 5.00 -14.01
CA SER A 24 0.34 4.90 -14.61
C SER A 24 -0.44 3.67 -14.13
N LEU A 25 0.24 2.55 -13.87
CA LEU A 25 -0.41 1.33 -13.38
C LEU A 25 -0.78 1.43 -11.90
N ILE A 26 0.08 2.03 -11.07
CA ILE A 26 -0.18 2.27 -9.64
C ILE A 26 -1.31 3.30 -9.45
N GLU A 27 -1.29 4.41 -10.18
CA GLU A 27 -2.37 5.40 -10.14
C GLU A 27 -3.70 4.81 -10.63
N ARG A 28 -3.66 3.96 -11.66
CA ARG A 28 -4.83 3.23 -12.15
C ARG A 28 -5.39 2.30 -11.07
N TYR A 29 -4.53 1.53 -10.39
CA TYR A 29 -4.95 0.72 -9.22
C TYR A 29 -5.70 1.56 -8.18
N PHE A 30 -5.15 2.70 -7.75
CA PHE A 30 -5.81 3.55 -6.75
C PHE A 30 -7.14 4.14 -7.22
N THR A 31 -7.32 4.30 -8.53
CA THR A 31 -8.59 4.73 -9.12
C THR A 31 -9.61 3.59 -9.19
N ASP A 32 -9.15 2.34 -9.35
CA ASP A 32 -10.00 1.19 -9.61
C ASP A 32 -10.39 0.40 -8.35
N VAL A 33 -9.56 0.39 -7.31
CA VAL A 33 -9.80 -0.39 -6.10
C VAL A 33 -11.00 0.14 -5.29
N GLY A 34 -11.30 1.44 -5.40
CA GLY A 34 -12.47 2.05 -4.79
C GLY A 34 -13.78 1.43 -5.28
N GLY A 35 -14.65 1.05 -4.34
CA GLY A 35 -15.95 0.43 -4.63
C GLY A 35 -15.89 -1.05 -5.04
N THR A 36 -14.70 -1.66 -5.04
CA THR A 36 -14.55 -3.10 -5.28
C THR A 36 -15.02 -3.92 -4.09
N GLY A 37 -15.29 -5.21 -4.33
CA GLY A 37 -15.57 -6.15 -3.25
C GLY A 37 -14.41 -6.28 -2.26
N LEU A 38 -13.17 -6.20 -2.74
CA LEU A 38 -11.98 -6.24 -1.88
C LEU A 38 -11.98 -5.07 -0.90
N TYR A 39 -12.13 -3.84 -1.40
CA TYR A 39 -12.14 -2.66 -0.53
C TYR A 39 -13.37 -2.61 0.40
N LYS A 40 -14.52 -3.12 -0.07
CA LYS A 40 -15.73 -3.27 0.75
C LYS A 40 -15.50 -4.16 1.97
N ASN A 41 -14.51 -5.07 1.92
CA ASN A 41 -14.13 -5.91 3.05
C ASN A 41 -13.77 -5.10 4.31
N ASN A 42 -13.28 -3.86 4.13
CA ASN A 42 -12.96 -2.94 5.23
C ASN A 42 -14.18 -2.51 6.04
N THR A 43 -15.40 -2.64 5.50
CA THR A 43 -16.63 -2.15 6.16
C THR A 43 -17.00 -2.90 7.44
N GLN A 44 -16.44 -4.09 7.66
CA GLN A 44 -16.64 -4.85 8.90
C GLN A 44 -15.71 -4.41 10.05
N TYR A 45 -14.73 -3.54 9.76
CA TYR A 45 -13.73 -3.06 10.71
C TYR A 45 -14.10 -1.66 11.20
N THR A 46 -15.14 -1.59 12.04
CA THR A 46 -15.74 -0.31 12.44
C THR A 46 -15.04 0.35 13.62
N ASP A 47 -15.16 1.66 13.76
CA ASP A 47 -14.88 2.36 15.02
C ASP A 47 -15.96 2.06 16.09
N SER A 48 -15.82 2.68 17.27
CA SER A 48 -16.78 2.54 18.37
C SER A 48 -18.17 3.15 18.08
N SER A 49 -18.28 3.94 17.02
CA SER A 49 -19.52 4.54 16.51
C SER A 49 -20.10 3.78 15.31
N SER A 50 -19.56 2.59 15.00
CA SER A 50 -19.97 1.75 13.87
C SER A 50 -19.69 2.36 12.49
N ASN A 51 -18.74 3.29 12.38
CA ASN A 51 -18.26 3.80 11.10
C ASN A 51 -17.06 2.99 10.63
N ALA A 52 -16.94 2.74 9.33
CA ALA A 52 -15.77 2.09 8.74
C ALA A 52 -15.36 2.79 7.44
N SER A 53 -14.16 2.49 6.96
CA SER A 53 -13.81 2.82 5.58
C SER A 53 -14.67 1.98 4.64
N SER A 54 -15.27 2.63 3.67
CA SER A 54 -16.20 2.02 2.71
C SER A 54 -15.80 2.26 1.26
N ASN A 55 -14.89 3.21 1.03
CA ASN A 55 -14.38 3.52 -0.29
C ASN A 55 -13.03 4.22 -0.20
N THR A 56 -12.34 4.36 -1.33
CA THR A 56 -11.10 5.12 -1.46
C THR A 56 -11.08 5.86 -2.79
N THR A 57 -10.28 6.92 -2.86
CA THR A 57 -9.98 7.63 -4.10
C THR A 57 -8.51 8.01 -4.14
N LEU A 58 -7.92 8.02 -5.33
CA LEU A 58 -6.67 8.76 -5.57
C LEU A 58 -7.00 10.25 -5.50
N ALA A 59 -6.41 10.96 -4.53
CA ALA A 59 -6.59 12.40 -4.36
C ALA A 59 -5.59 13.19 -5.19
N SER A 60 -4.32 12.76 -5.21
CA SER A 60 -3.27 13.34 -6.06
C SER A 60 -2.08 12.39 -6.13
N SER A 61 -1.23 12.60 -7.13
CA SER A 61 0.14 12.07 -7.15
C SER A 61 1.17 13.20 -7.22
N TRP A 62 2.41 12.88 -6.88
CA TRP A 62 3.55 13.78 -7.01
C TRP A 62 4.82 12.99 -7.29
N VAL A 63 5.61 13.45 -8.26
CA VAL A 63 6.95 12.91 -8.52
C VAL A 63 7.97 13.85 -7.90
N ASP A 64 8.80 13.29 -7.02
CA ASP A 64 9.95 13.98 -6.47
C ASP A 64 11.26 13.39 -6.99
N SER A 65 12.13 14.25 -7.50
CA SER A 65 13.48 13.91 -7.94
C SER A 65 14.57 14.40 -6.99
N THR A 66 14.25 14.74 -5.74
CA THR A 66 15.24 15.15 -4.74
C THR A 66 16.06 13.95 -4.32
N ALA A 67 17.38 14.09 -4.21
CA ALA A 67 18.26 12.99 -3.82
C ALA A 67 17.88 12.39 -2.46
N TYR A 68 17.99 11.06 -2.35
CA TYR A 68 17.90 10.36 -1.08
C TYR A 68 18.97 10.89 -0.09
N PRO A 69 18.62 11.07 1.20
CA PRO A 69 19.56 11.54 2.20
C PRO A 69 20.63 10.50 2.55
N GLU A 70 20.28 9.22 2.46
CA GLU A 70 21.15 8.06 2.73
C GLU A 70 20.70 6.84 1.92
N SER A 71 21.54 5.79 1.92
CA SER A 71 21.22 4.48 1.34
C SER A 71 21.89 3.38 2.18
N PRO A 72 21.15 2.45 2.80
CA PRO A 72 19.69 2.33 2.73
C PRO A 72 18.98 3.53 3.39
N LEU A 73 17.79 3.87 2.89
CA LEU A 73 16.87 4.79 3.56
C LEU A 73 16.45 4.24 4.93
N LEU A 74 16.04 5.14 5.82
CA LEU A 74 15.41 4.81 7.09
C LEU A 74 13.92 5.22 7.09
N ASP A 75 13.12 4.63 7.97
CA ASP A 75 11.71 5.05 8.18
C ASP A 75 11.58 6.56 8.46
N SER A 76 12.53 7.15 9.18
CA SER A 76 12.57 8.60 9.41
C SER A 76 12.68 9.41 8.11
N ASP A 77 13.33 8.88 7.08
CA ASP A 77 13.43 9.54 5.77
C ASP A 77 12.11 9.48 5.02
N ILE A 78 11.36 8.39 5.17
CA ILE A 78 9.99 8.27 4.62
C ILE A 78 9.07 9.30 5.28
N GLN A 79 9.12 9.45 6.61
CA GLN A 79 8.34 10.49 7.32
C GLN A 79 8.72 11.91 6.89
N ASN A 80 10.02 12.16 6.65
CA ASN A 80 10.50 13.43 6.13
C ASN A 80 9.99 13.70 4.71
N GLU A 81 9.97 12.68 3.84
CA GLU A 81 9.45 12.82 2.48
C GLU A 81 7.95 13.08 2.46
N VAL A 82 7.16 12.41 3.30
CA VAL A 82 5.73 12.74 3.48
C VAL A 82 5.55 14.20 3.89
N SER A 83 6.33 14.68 4.87
CA SER A 83 6.28 16.07 5.33
C SER A 83 6.68 17.08 4.23
N ARG A 84 7.63 16.68 3.37
CA ARG A 84 8.08 17.47 2.22
C ARG A 84 7.00 17.52 1.14
N ALA A 85 6.37 16.40 0.80
CA ALA A 85 5.27 16.32 -0.14
C ALA A 85 4.07 17.17 0.31
N GLN A 86 3.74 17.11 1.60
CA GLN A 86 2.72 17.97 2.21
C GLN A 86 3.05 19.46 2.04
N SER A 87 4.30 19.84 2.34
CA SER A 87 4.74 21.23 2.22
C SER A 87 4.78 21.72 0.77
N ALA A 88 5.21 20.89 -0.16
CA ALA A 88 5.36 21.23 -1.58
C ALA A 88 4.00 21.35 -2.30
N ASN A 89 3.04 20.50 -1.95
CA ASN A 89 1.76 20.40 -2.65
C ASN A 89 0.57 20.98 -1.86
N GLY A 90 0.79 21.43 -0.63
CA GLY A 90 -0.28 21.90 0.26
C GLY A 90 -1.20 20.77 0.74
N TRP A 91 -0.74 19.52 0.73
CA TRP A 91 -1.49 18.39 1.27
C TRP A 91 -1.47 18.43 2.80
N THR A 92 -2.52 17.91 3.42
CA THR A 92 -2.70 17.99 4.87
C THR A 92 -2.89 16.61 5.49
N SER A 93 -2.37 16.41 6.69
CA SER A 93 -2.67 15.22 7.49
C SER A 93 -4.16 15.13 7.82
N SER A 94 -4.71 13.93 7.75
CA SER A 94 -6.05 13.58 8.17
C SER A 94 -6.05 12.10 8.51
N ILE A 95 -6.89 11.68 9.44
CA ILE A 95 -7.08 10.26 9.74
C ILE A 95 -7.60 9.47 8.53
N ASP A 96 -8.19 10.16 7.55
CA ASP A 96 -8.71 9.56 6.31
C ASP A 96 -7.77 9.78 5.11
N ASN A 97 -6.55 10.28 5.33
CA ASN A 97 -5.55 10.46 4.26
C ASN A 97 -4.40 9.46 4.45
N ILE A 98 -4.00 8.78 3.37
CA ILE A 98 -2.83 7.88 3.35
C ILE A 98 -1.83 8.40 2.33
N PHE A 99 -0.57 8.58 2.75
CA PHE A 99 0.54 8.98 1.88
C PHE A 99 1.39 7.76 1.54
N PHE A 100 1.32 7.27 0.31
CA PHE A 100 2.17 6.17 -0.16
C PHE A 100 3.46 6.74 -0.72
N VAL A 101 4.61 6.32 -0.19
CA VAL A 101 5.94 6.74 -0.66
C VAL A 101 6.58 5.58 -1.42
N PHE A 102 6.62 5.69 -2.74
CA PHE A 102 7.26 4.74 -3.64
C PHE A 102 8.70 5.16 -3.89
N THR A 103 9.65 4.27 -3.61
CA THR A 103 11.07 4.50 -3.93
C THR A 103 11.44 3.85 -5.26
N GLU A 104 12.45 4.39 -5.94
CA GLU A 104 12.96 3.83 -7.19
C GLU A 104 13.72 2.50 -7.01
N ALA A 105 13.93 1.80 -8.13
CA ALA A 105 14.56 0.48 -8.11
C ALA A 105 15.98 0.49 -7.52
N GLY A 106 16.24 -0.48 -6.66
CA GLY A 106 17.53 -0.68 -5.98
C GLY A 106 17.71 0.13 -4.69
N GLU A 107 16.80 1.04 -4.34
CA GLU A 107 16.87 1.74 -3.05
C GLU A 107 16.31 0.86 -1.93
N ASP A 108 17.18 0.41 -1.03
CA ASP A 108 16.80 -0.40 0.13
C ASP A 108 16.28 0.51 1.26
N LEU A 109 15.38 -0.02 2.06
CA LEU A 109 14.73 0.69 3.16
C LEU A 109 14.85 -0.16 4.41
N CYS A 110 15.38 0.41 5.48
CA CYS A 110 15.46 -0.21 6.79
C CYS A 110 14.52 0.47 7.79
N ALA A 111 13.95 -0.32 8.70
CA ALA A 111 13.04 0.21 9.73
C ALA A 111 13.74 1.22 10.66
N ASP A 112 15.03 1.03 10.93
CA ASP A 112 15.83 1.92 11.75
C ASP A 112 17.34 1.84 11.43
N SER A 113 18.12 2.67 12.14
CA SER A 113 19.58 2.78 11.99
C SER A 113 20.35 1.51 12.35
N SER A 114 19.71 0.48 12.92
CA SER A 114 20.36 -0.82 13.14
C SER A 114 20.57 -1.59 11.85
N GLN A 115 19.79 -1.29 10.81
CA GLN A 115 19.81 -1.95 9.49
C GLN A 115 19.68 -3.49 9.59
N THR A 116 18.94 -3.95 10.60
CA THR A 116 18.69 -5.39 10.79
C THR A 116 17.42 -5.86 10.10
N GLN A 117 16.42 -4.98 10.00
CA GLN A 117 15.15 -5.22 9.33
C GLN A 117 15.01 -4.25 8.16
N CYS A 118 15.18 -4.78 6.95
CA CYS A 118 15.15 -3.99 5.72
C CYS A 118 14.31 -4.67 4.64
N ALA A 119 13.97 -3.94 3.59
CA ALA A 119 13.25 -4.46 2.45
C ALA A 119 14.01 -5.65 1.82
N SER A 120 15.33 -5.55 1.75
CA SER A 120 16.19 -6.61 1.23
C SER A 120 16.19 -7.93 2.02
N ASN A 121 15.63 -8.00 3.23
CA ASN A 121 15.73 -9.20 4.07
C ASN A 121 14.52 -9.54 4.95
N THR A 122 13.60 -8.61 5.21
CA THR A 122 12.56 -8.77 6.23
C THR A 122 11.16 -8.48 5.71
N PHE A 123 10.96 -7.38 4.99
CA PHE A 123 9.62 -6.92 4.58
C PHE A 123 9.59 -6.50 3.10
N CYS A 124 8.39 -6.32 2.55
CA CYS A 124 8.20 -5.83 1.19
C CYS A 124 7.64 -4.41 1.14
N ALA A 125 6.82 -4.08 2.12
CA ALA A 125 6.25 -2.78 2.40
C ALA A 125 5.86 -2.77 3.88
N TYR A 126 5.42 -1.61 4.36
CA TYR A 126 4.69 -1.48 5.61
C TYR A 126 3.92 -0.16 5.60
N HIS A 127 2.85 -0.08 6.39
CA HIS A 127 2.23 1.16 6.76
C HIS A 127 2.51 1.53 8.22
N ASN A 128 2.49 2.83 8.51
CA ASN A 128 2.69 3.36 9.85
C ASN A 128 2.10 4.78 9.92
N PHE A 129 2.27 5.43 11.07
CA PHE A 129 1.85 6.80 11.27
C PHE A 129 2.88 7.60 12.07
N PHE A 130 2.85 8.91 11.91
CA PHE A 130 3.57 9.83 12.77
C PHE A 130 2.72 11.05 13.13
N GLY A 131 3.17 11.77 14.15
CA GLY A 131 2.38 12.84 14.77
C GLY A 131 1.09 12.26 15.38
N SER A 132 -0.04 12.90 15.11
CA SER A 132 -1.35 12.45 15.59
C SER A 132 -2.19 11.69 14.56
N ASN A 133 -1.95 11.93 13.27
CA ASN A 133 -2.85 11.53 12.19
C ASN A 133 -2.22 11.65 10.79
N THR A 134 -0.90 11.53 10.67
CA THR A 134 -0.26 11.39 9.35
C THR A 134 0.01 9.92 9.10
N ILE A 135 -0.79 9.31 8.23
CA ILE A 135 -0.71 7.88 7.92
C ILE A 135 0.04 7.75 6.60
N TYR A 136 0.99 6.83 6.55
CA TYR A 136 1.79 6.59 5.35
C TYR A 136 2.04 5.11 5.15
N ALA A 137 2.39 4.76 3.91
CA ALA A 137 2.91 3.46 3.57
C ALA A 137 4.25 3.63 2.84
N ALA A 138 5.25 2.88 3.28
CA ALA A 138 6.55 2.85 2.66
C ALA A 138 6.59 1.71 1.65
N MET A 139 6.80 2.07 0.37
CA MET A 139 6.70 1.17 -0.76
C MET A 139 8.04 1.08 -1.49
N PRO A 140 9.01 0.31 -0.97
CA PRO A 140 10.19 -0.05 -1.74
C PRO A 140 9.81 -0.64 -3.11
N TYR A 141 10.65 -0.42 -4.12
CA TYR A 141 10.42 -1.00 -5.45
C TYR A 141 10.44 -2.54 -5.37
N ALA A 142 9.26 -3.16 -5.30
CA ALA A 142 9.06 -4.55 -4.90
C ALA A 142 9.94 -5.56 -5.67
N ALA A 143 10.11 -5.34 -6.98
CA ALA A 143 10.93 -6.18 -7.86
C ALA A 143 12.45 -6.16 -7.53
N SER A 144 12.90 -5.23 -6.68
CA SER A 144 14.28 -5.22 -6.17
C SER A 144 14.51 -6.24 -5.05
N PHE A 145 13.45 -6.66 -4.34
CA PHE A 145 13.57 -7.33 -3.03
C PHE A 145 12.80 -8.67 -2.92
N SER A 146 12.59 -9.36 -4.04
CA SER A 146 11.94 -10.69 -4.09
C SER A 146 10.49 -10.71 -3.58
N CYS A 147 9.79 -9.57 -3.67
CA CYS A 147 8.40 -9.41 -3.26
C CYS A 147 7.41 -9.90 -4.33
N ASN A 148 7.66 -11.10 -4.86
CA ASN A 148 6.99 -11.63 -6.04
C ASN A 148 5.74 -12.47 -5.64
N GLY A 149 4.56 -12.00 -6.04
CA GLY A 149 3.29 -12.71 -5.86
C GLY A 149 2.90 -13.67 -6.99
N GLY A 150 3.74 -13.81 -8.02
CA GLY A 150 3.46 -14.50 -9.27
C GLY A 150 3.67 -13.60 -10.49
N GLN A 151 3.43 -14.13 -11.69
CA GLN A 151 3.46 -13.35 -12.93
C GLN A 151 2.26 -12.40 -13.00
N GLY A 152 2.54 -11.11 -13.11
CA GLY A 152 1.53 -10.06 -13.17
C GLY A 152 0.92 -9.89 -14.57
N PRO A 153 -0.30 -9.33 -14.67
CA PRO A 153 -1.05 -9.27 -15.92
C PRO A 153 -0.75 -8.04 -16.80
N ASN A 154 0.05 -7.09 -16.35
CA ASN A 154 0.18 -5.79 -17.02
C ASN A 154 1.42 -5.63 -17.90
N ASN A 155 2.15 -6.72 -18.17
CA ASN A 155 3.43 -6.69 -18.90
C ASN A 155 4.49 -5.77 -18.24
N ASP A 156 4.31 -5.47 -16.96
CA ASP A 156 5.21 -4.68 -16.13
C ASP A 156 5.25 -5.32 -14.74
N GLN A 157 6.09 -6.35 -14.64
CA GLN A 157 6.17 -7.18 -13.43
C GLN A 157 6.48 -6.35 -12.19
N ALA A 158 7.29 -5.30 -12.32
CA ALA A 158 7.63 -4.46 -11.18
C ALA A 158 6.45 -3.64 -10.69
N ALA A 159 5.66 -3.07 -11.59
CA ALA A 159 4.43 -2.38 -11.22
C ALA A 159 3.41 -3.36 -10.60
N ASP A 160 3.27 -4.57 -11.16
CA ASP A 160 2.35 -5.58 -10.65
C ASP A 160 2.73 -6.07 -9.24
N GLU A 161 4.01 -6.31 -8.98
CA GLU A 161 4.51 -6.67 -7.66
C GLU A 161 4.31 -5.54 -6.64
N THR A 162 4.59 -4.30 -7.02
CA THR A 162 4.33 -3.15 -6.14
C THR A 162 2.84 -3.00 -5.86
N ILE A 163 1.97 -3.15 -6.86
CA ILE A 163 0.50 -3.06 -6.67
C ILE A 163 0.00 -4.13 -5.70
N ASN A 164 0.53 -5.36 -5.78
CA ASN A 164 0.19 -6.43 -4.85
C ASN A 164 0.40 -6.01 -3.38
N VAL A 165 1.60 -5.52 -3.04
CA VAL A 165 1.91 -5.11 -1.67
C VAL A 165 1.25 -3.76 -1.32
N THR A 166 1.07 -2.86 -2.30
CA THR A 166 0.29 -1.63 -2.10
C THR A 166 -1.13 -1.94 -1.66
N SER A 167 -1.75 -2.97 -2.26
CA SER A 167 -3.10 -3.38 -1.89
C SER A 167 -3.20 -3.87 -0.47
N HIS A 168 -2.23 -4.69 -0.04
CA HIS A 168 -2.13 -5.16 1.34
C HIS A 168 -2.05 -3.98 2.32
N GLU A 169 -1.05 -3.10 2.16
CA GLU A 169 -0.86 -1.95 3.03
C GLU A 169 -2.05 -0.98 3.03
N GLN A 170 -2.74 -0.86 1.89
CA GLN A 170 -3.92 0.01 1.80
C GLN A 170 -5.09 -0.51 2.62
N MET A 171 -5.32 -1.82 2.64
CA MET A 171 -6.41 -2.41 3.44
C MET A 171 -6.10 -2.35 4.93
N GLU A 172 -4.86 -2.64 5.31
CA GLU A 172 -4.38 -2.51 6.68
C GLU A 172 -4.47 -1.06 7.18
N ALA A 173 -3.87 -0.10 6.49
CA ALA A 173 -3.96 1.31 6.86
C ALA A 173 -5.40 1.84 6.92
N ALA A 174 -6.31 1.32 6.07
CA ALA A 174 -7.72 1.71 6.12
C ALA A 174 -8.44 1.17 7.37
N THR A 175 -8.05 0.00 7.88
CA THR A 175 -8.67 -0.67 9.03
C THR A 175 -7.98 -0.35 10.35
N ASP A 176 -6.65 -0.18 10.38
CA ASP A 176 -5.86 0.22 11.55
C ASP A 176 -4.86 1.37 11.27
N PRO A 177 -5.35 2.58 10.97
CA PRO A 177 -4.48 3.70 10.60
C PRO A 177 -3.47 4.13 11.67
N LEU A 178 -3.71 3.79 12.94
CA LEU A 178 -2.88 4.27 14.06
C LEU A 178 -2.24 3.10 14.84
N LEU A 179 -2.20 1.91 14.24
CA LEU A 179 -1.64 0.68 14.82
C LEU A 179 -2.14 0.40 16.24
N ASN A 180 -3.43 0.69 16.48
CA ASN A 180 -4.09 0.55 17.77
C ASN A 180 -5.50 -0.03 17.65
N ALA A 181 -5.83 -0.53 16.46
CA ALA A 181 -7.08 -1.14 16.10
C ALA A 181 -6.80 -2.53 15.53
N TRP A 182 -7.32 -2.84 14.34
CA TRP A 182 -7.84 -4.17 14.12
C TRP A 182 -6.77 -5.22 13.79
N THR A 183 -6.14 -5.72 14.86
CA THR A 183 -5.33 -6.93 14.87
C THR A 183 -6.06 -8.07 15.58
N ASP A 184 -5.67 -9.31 15.28
CA ASP A 184 -6.02 -10.47 16.11
C ASP A 184 -5.15 -10.59 17.38
N SER A 185 -5.33 -11.67 18.15
CA SER A 185 -4.56 -11.88 19.40
C SER A 185 -3.07 -12.11 19.21
N SER A 186 -2.63 -12.41 17.98
CA SER A 186 -1.23 -12.57 17.60
C SER A 186 -0.66 -11.27 17.02
N GLY A 187 -1.46 -10.20 16.94
CA GLY A 187 -1.07 -8.93 16.33
C GLY A 187 -1.18 -8.92 14.81
N GLN A 188 -1.94 -9.85 14.20
CA GLN A 188 -2.09 -9.91 12.74
C GLN A 188 -3.29 -9.08 12.28
N GLU A 189 -3.06 -8.18 11.34
CA GLU A 189 -4.07 -7.36 10.67
C GLU A 189 -4.85 -8.13 9.58
N ILE A 190 -5.71 -7.42 8.85
CA ILE A 190 -6.53 -8.00 7.79
C ILE A 190 -5.69 -8.60 6.65
N GLY A 191 -4.62 -7.90 6.25
CA GLY A 191 -3.70 -8.30 5.19
C GLY A 191 -2.75 -9.40 5.66
N ASP A 192 -2.14 -9.22 6.84
CA ASP A 192 -1.21 -10.15 7.48
C ASP A 192 -1.72 -11.59 7.48
N LYS A 193 -2.99 -11.77 7.89
CA LYS A 193 -3.62 -13.10 7.99
C LYS A 193 -3.75 -13.81 6.65
N CYS A 194 -3.65 -13.06 5.56
CA CYS A 194 -3.76 -13.50 4.19
C CYS A 194 -2.50 -13.20 3.38
N ALA A 195 -1.39 -12.87 4.05
CA ALA A 195 -0.14 -12.56 3.39
C ALA A 195 0.25 -13.67 2.41
N TRP A 196 0.52 -13.30 1.17
CA TRP A 196 0.86 -14.19 0.05
C TRP A 196 -0.20 -15.23 -0.30
N THR A 197 -1.43 -15.07 0.17
CA THR A 197 -2.57 -15.88 -0.22
C THR A 197 -3.25 -15.24 -1.42
N PHE A 198 -3.29 -15.95 -2.53
CA PHE A 198 -3.91 -15.51 -3.76
C PHE A 198 -5.09 -16.43 -4.10
N GLY A 199 -6.19 -15.84 -4.54
CA GLY A 199 -7.32 -16.57 -5.10
C GLY A 199 -7.00 -17.24 -6.46
N SER A 200 -8.04 -17.64 -7.19
CA SER A 200 -7.86 -18.27 -8.50
C SER A 200 -7.24 -17.31 -9.52
N VAL A 201 -6.02 -17.62 -9.97
CA VAL A 201 -5.29 -16.84 -11.00
C VAL A 201 -5.65 -17.36 -12.39
N ASN A 202 -6.03 -16.47 -13.30
CA ASN A 202 -6.35 -16.80 -14.69
C ASN A 202 -5.08 -16.93 -15.54
N THR A 203 -5.23 -17.29 -16.82
CA THR A 203 -4.10 -17.46 -17.75
C THR A 203 -3.32 -16.19 -18.05
N GLU A 204 -3.90 -15.03 -17.77
CA GLU A 204 -3.28 -13.72 -17.95
C GLU A 204 -2.50 -13.29 -16.70
N GLY A 205 -2.50 -14.08 -15.62
CA GLY A 205 -1.78 -13.76 -14.39
C GLY A 205 -2.58 -12.92 -13.38
N SER A 206 -3.87 -12.66 -13.62
CA SER A 206 -4.73 -11.89 -12.72
C SER A 206 -5.69 -12.77 -11.92
N ASN A 207 -6.02 -12.35 -10.70
CA ASN A 207 -7.07 -12.96 -9.89
C ASN A 207 -8.29 -12.05 -9.70
N VAL A 208 -8.17 -10.77 -10.04
CA VAL A 208 -9.27 -9.81 -10.07
C VAL A 208 -9.24 -8.97 -11.34
N ASN A 209 -10.40 -8.47 -11.73
CA ASN A 209 -10.54 -7.50 -12.81
C ASN A 209 -11.48 -6.38 -12.35
N TRP A 210 -10.96 -5.17 -12.26
CA TRP A 210 -11.69 -3.99 -11.80
C TRP A 210 -11.68 -2.96 -12.92
N ASN A 211 -12.86 -2.46 -13.29
CA ASN A 211 -13.02 -1.52 -14.42
C ASN A 211 -12.38 -1.98 -15.74
N SER A 212 -12.38 -3.29 -16.04
CA SER A 212 -11.71 -3.91 -17.19
C SER A 212 -10.18 -3.95 -17.11
N HIS A 213 -9.60 -3.60 -15.97
CA HIS A 213 -8.16 -3.67 -15.72
C HIS A 213 -7.82 -4.87 -14.84
N PRO A 214 -6.85 -5.72 -15.24
CA PRO A 214 -6.47 -6.92 -14.51
C PRO A 214 -5.44 -6.61 -13.41
N TYR A 215 -5.58 -7.28 -12.26
CA TYR A 215 -4.64 -7.21 -11.15
C TYR A 215 -4.38 -8.59 -10.54
N LEU A 216 -3.19 -8.74 -9.96
CA LEU A 216 -2.84 -9.84 -9.07
C LEU A 216 -2.61 -9.25 -7.68
N VAL A 217 -3.56 -9.46 -6.78
CA VAL A 217 -3.50 -8.94 -5.41
C VAL A 217 -3.72 -10.07 -4.40
N GLN A 218 -3.19 -9.91 -3.20
CA GLN A 218 -3.50 -10.80 -2.09
C GLN A 218 -5.00 -10.76 -1.76
N GLU A 219 -5.51 -11.88 -1.26
CA GLU A 219 -6.80 -11.91 -0.57
C GLU A 219 -6.69 -11.20 0.78
N GLU A 220 -7.84 -10.77 1.32
CA GLU A 220 -7.93 -10.07 2.60
C GLU A 220 -8.79 -10.86 3.57
N TRP A 221 -8.47 -10.82 4.87
CA TRP A 221 -9.25 -11.58 5.85
C TRP A 221 -10.68 -11.03 5.97
N ASP A 222 -11.66 -11.91 5.90
CA ASP A 222 -13.08 -11.58 6.10
C ASP A 222 -13.59 -12.28 7.36
N ASN A 223 -14.11 -11.51 8.33
CA ASN A 223 -14.62 -12.06 9.58
C ASN A 223 -15.94 -12.83 9.38
N ALA A 224 -16.79 -12.40 8.44
CA ALA A 224 -18.03 -13.08 8.12
C ALA A 224 -17.81 -14.42 7.42
N GLN A 225 -16.75 -14.54 6.60
CA GLN A 225 -16.35 -15.80 5.97
C GLN A 225 -15.37 -16.63 6.81
N SER A 226 -14.74 -16.01 7.81
CA SER A 226 -13.64 -16.61 8.58
C SER A 226 -12.52 -17.16 7.67
N GLY A 227 -12.13 -16.37 6.67
CA GLY A 227 -11.13 -16.75 5.68
C GLY A 227 -10.72 -15.60 4.77
N CYS A 228 -9.70 -15.85 3.94
CA CYS A 228 -9.20 -14.90 2.96
C CYS A 228 -10.13 -14.84 1.74
N VAL A 229 -10.44 -13.64 1.27
CA VAL A 229 -11.32 -13.40 0.12
C VAL A 229 -10.81 -12.29 -0.81
N LEU A 230 -11.18 -12.37 -2.09
CA LEU A 230 -11.01 -11.26 -3.05
C LEU A 230 -12.21 -10.29 -3.05
N SER A 231 -13.26 -10.62 -2.29
CA SER A 231 -14.49 -9.83 -2.19
C SER A 231 -15.15 -10.05 -0.83
N GLY A 232 -15.13 -9.04 0.02
CA GLY A 232 -15.79 -9.01 1.33
C GLY A 232 -17.17 -8.36 1.31
N PRO A 233 -17.90 -8.39 2.44
CA PRO A 233 -19.34 -8.67 2.48
C PRO A 233 -20.20 -7.62 1.79
#